data_AF-A0ABD3QNB7-F1
#
_entry.id   AF-A0ABD3QNB7-F1
#
_cell.length_a   1.000
_cell.length_b   1.000
_cell.length_c   1.000
_cell.angle_alpha   90.00
_cell.angle_beta   90.00
_cell.angle_gamma   90.00
#
_symmetry.space_group_name_H-M   'P 1'
#
loop_
_entity.id
_entity.type
_entity.pdbx_description
1 polymer ?
#
loop_
_entity_poly.entity_id
_entity_poly.type
_entity_poly.pdbx_seq_one_letter_code
_entity_poly.pdbx_strand_id
1 'polypeptide(L)'
;MVLRPTMKVSQLIAVFTLKTAKAAANKRPSAHFIPSFIPSSKIISNNDGFTKSITSASDIPLFLRGGQQIQSRTNLRTHPILNESSLLFNVSPFFRYNSILGLINFLGMGISLAFPRMQYHLDLLGTGAFALASILTVWSAAYTFADLPLRMQVSSVAVVIWSVKLAGFLFFRACQVKDDKRLESLLSTAPGTITFWVLSFIWGFVSSLPHSLGLTSSLMGPNIYLLLGSIIFATGLLTESTADFQKWMWKQRHPGKFCNAGLWSISQHPNFFGNVLIWTGIAVMNAPALIQPIAFDDSSSIVTKAVTVVWSLRRAIMALLSLMFLWFFFNGQAQGVIGSGVQESLKRYGDDSNYQDYVDTVPLLVPDLRILFDKR
;
A
#
# COMPACT_ATOMS: atom_id res chain seq x y z
N MET A 1 44.23 -15.11 -16.71
CA MET A 1 43.60 -15.42 -18.01
C MET A 1 42.57 -14.33 -18.29
N VAL A 2 42.69 -13.56 -19.38
CA VAL A 2 41.86 -12.37 -19.66
C VAL A 2 40.69 -12.73 -20.58
N LEU A 3 39.44 -12.51 -20.15
CA LEU A 3 38.14 -12.58 -20.89
C LEU A 3 37.05 -12.15 -19.88
N ARG A 4 36.06 -11.26 -20.08
CA ARG A 4 35.72 -10.17 -21.04
C ARG A 4 34.96 -9.08 -20.24
N PRO A 5 34.86 -7.80 -20.69
CA PRO A 5 34.03 -6.81 -20.00
C PRO A 5 32.53 -7.11 -20.15
N THR A 6 31.81 -7.15 -19.04
CA THR A 6 30.34 -7.26 -19.02
C THR A 6 29.70 -5.96 -19.52
N MET A 7 28.69 -6.08 -20.40
CA MET A 7 28.00 -4.92 -20.96
C MET A 7 27.30 -4.11 -19.86
N LYS A 8 27.49 -2.79 -19.87
CA LYS A 8 26.79 -1.87 -18.96
C LYS A 8 25.30 -1.82 -19.31
N VAL A 9 24.43 -1.76 -18.30
CA VAL A 9 22.96 -1.75 -18.44
C VAL A 9 22.45 -0.67 -19.41
N SER A 10 23.13 0.48 -19.50
CA SER A 10 22.84 1.54 -20.47
C SER A 10 22.90 1.08 -21.94
N GLN A 11 23.78 0.15 -22.29
CA GLN A 11 23.87 -0.42 -23.64
C GLN A 11 22.72 -1.40 -23.93
N LEU A 12 22.22 -2.11 -22.92
CA LEU A 12 21.05 -2.99 -23.07
C LEU A 12 19.79 -2.17 -23.41
N ILE A 13 19.60 -1.05 -22.72
CA ILE A 13 18.49 -0.13 -22.95
C ILE A 13 18.56 0.46 -24.36
N ALA A 14 19.73 0.92 -24.81
CA ALA A 14 19.91 1.45 -26.16
C ALA A 14 19.55 0.42 -27.26
N VAL A 15 19.96 -0.84 -27.09
CA VAL A 15 19.64 -1.93 -28.04
C VAL A 15 18.15 -2.25 -28.07
N PHE A 16 17.45 -2.20 -26.92
CA PHE A 16 16.00 -2.38 -26.87
C PHE A 16 15.24 -1.25 -27.55
N THR A 17 15.59 0.01 -27.26
CA THR A 17 14.94 1.19 -27.84
C THR A 17 15.11 1.28 -29.36
N LEU A 18 16.28 0.88 -29.89
CA LEU A 18 16.52 0.78 -31.33
C LEU A 18 15.70 -0.33 -32.01
N LYS A 19 15.50 -1.48 -31.34
CA LYS A 19 14.64 -2.55 -31.87
C LYS A 19 13.16 -2.15 -31.92
N THR A 20 12.65 -1.47 -30.89
CA THR A 20 11.24 -1.02 -30.87
C THR A 20 10.99 0.09 -31.88
N ALA A 21 11.91 1.06 -32.03
CA ALA A 21 11.80 2.11 -33.04
C ALA A 21 11.78 1.56 -34.47
N LYS A 22 12.63 0.56 -34.77
CA LYS A 22 12.68 -0.07 -36.09
C LYS A 22 11.46 -0.95 -36.40
N ALA A 23 10.77 -1.46 -35.37
CA ALA A 23 9.49 -2.16 -35.52
C ALA A 23 8.30 -1.22 -35.75
N ALA A 24 8.32 -0.02 -35.15
CA ALA A 24 7.27 0.99 -35.34
C ALA A 24 7.33 1.67 -36.73
N ALA A 25 8.53 1.87 -37.28
CA ALA A 25 8.73 2.56 -38.56
C ALA A 25 8.23 1.79 -39.81
N ASN A 26 7.86 0.51 -39.69
CA ASN A 26 7.63 -0.38 -40.83
C ASN A 26 6.15 -0.71 -41.12
N LYS A 27 5.20 0.06 -40.59
CA LYS A 27 3.77 -0.06 -40.92
C LYS A 27 3.26 1.19 -41.65
N ARG A 28 3.10 1.09 -42.98
CA ARG A 28 2.34 2.07 -43.77
C ARG A 28 0.84 1.91 -43.52
N PRO A 29 0.04 2.99 -43.62
CA PRO A 29 -1.41 2.91 -43.50
C PRO A 29 -2.05 2.48 -44.83
N SER A 30 -3.08 1.64 -44.76
CA SER A 30 -4.01 1.36 -45.86
C SER A 30 -5.42 1.77 -45.45
N ALA A 31 -6.07 2.61 -46.25
CA ALA A 31 -7.39 3.17 -45.96
C ALA A 31 -8.54 2.26 -46.45
N HIS A 32 -9.73 2.57 -45.91
CA HIS A 32 -11.09 2.33 -46.42
C HIS A 32 -11.98 1.22 -45.81
N PHE A 33 -13.27 1.61 -45.86
CA PHE A 33 -14.54 0.92 -45.63
C PHE A 33 -15.03 0.66 -44.20
N ILE A 34 -15.99 1.50 -43.83
CA ILE A 34 -16.98 1.35 -42.74
C ILE A 34 -18.18 0.56 -43.29
N PRO A 35 -18.80 -0.29 -42.48
CA PRO A 35 -20.25 -0.44 -42.49
C PRO A 35 -20.86 -0.08 -41.13
N SER A 36 -21.87 0.78 -41.18
CA SER A 36 -22.74 1.14 -40.05
C SER A 36 -23.74 0.02 -39.74
N PHE A 37 -24.11 -0.14 -38.47
CA PHE A 37 -25.40 -0.73 -38.10
C PHE A 37 -26.01 -0.03 -36.90
N ILE A 38 -27.24 0.45 -37.09
CA ILE A 38 -28.10 1.11 -36.10
C ILE A 38 -29.18 0.09 -35.70
N PRO A 39 -29.50 -0.09 -34.41
CA PRO A 39 -30.74 -0.74 -34.00
C PRO A 39 -31.88 0.31 -33.91
N SER A 40 -32.91 0.14 -34.73
CA SER A 40 -34.02 1.08 -34.87
C SER A 40 -34.99 1.04 -33.69
N SER A 41 -35.25 2.18 -33.06
CA SER A 41 -36.38 2.34 -32.13
C SER A 41 -37.70 2.49 -32.91
N LYS A 42 -38.61 1.52 -32.79
CA LYS A 42 -40.00 1.68 -33.29
C LYS A 42 -40.82 2.48 -32.29
N ILE A 43 -41.20 3.69 -32.69
CA ILE A 43 -42.27 4.47 -32.09
C ILE A 43 -43.60 3.92 -32.63
N ILE A 44 -44.56 3.68 -31.73
CA ILE A 44 -45.99 3.56 -32.09
C ILE A 44 -46.74 4.48 -31.14
N SER A 45 -47.47 5.45 -31.69
CA SER A 45 -48.49 6.22 -31.00
C SER A 45 -49.84 5.89 -31.62
N ASN A 46 -50.88 5.76 -30.78
CA ASN A 46 -52.00 6.70 -30.77
C ASN A 46 -53.02 6.32 -29.69
N ASN A 47 -53.79 7.32 -29.27
CA ASN A 47 -54.90 7.21 -28.33
C ASN A 47 -56.09 6.46 -28.97
N ASP A 48 -56.96 5.87 -28.15
CA ASP A 48 -58.24 6.51 -27.80
C ASP A 48 -58.87 5.82 -26.58
N GLY A 49 -59.63 6.57 -25.78
CA GLY A 49 -60.13 6.10 -24.48
C GLY A 49 -61.61 5.71 -24.51
N PHE A 50 -62.13 5.22 -23.37
CA PHE A 50 -63.54 5.45 -22.99
C PHE A 50 -63.75 5.27 -21.47
N THR A 51 -64.75 5.98 -20.94
CA THR A 51 -65.10 6.09 -19.50
C THR A 51 -66.17 5.09 -19.02
N LYS A 52 -66.38 5.01 -17.68
CA LYS A 52 -67.46 4.35 -16.89
C LYS A 52 -67.12 2.90 -16.42
N SER A 53 -67.57 2.40 -15.26
CA SER A 53 -68.40 2.99 -14.17
C SER A 53 -68.28 2.24 -12.83
N ILE A 54 -68.51 3.02 -11.76
CA ILE A 54 -68.96 2.72 -10.39
C ILE A 54 -69.76 1.42 -10.18
N THR A 55 -69.45 0.66 -9.11
CA THR A 55 -70.32 -0.10 -8.15
C THR A 55 -69.40 -0.98 -7.28
N SER A 56 -69.67 -1.40 -6.04
CA SER A 56 -70.59 -1.00 -4.95
C SER A 56 -69.97 -1.46 -3.61
N ALA A 57 -70.53 -1.08 -2.46
CA ALA A 57 -70.03 -1.40 -1.11
C ALA A 57 -70.43 -2.79 -0.59
N SER A 58 -70.16 -3.06 0.71
CA SER A 58 -70.26 -4.34 1.47
C SER A 58 -69.09 -5.31 1.21
N ASP A 59 -68.44 -5.93 2.21
CA ASP A 59 -68.83 -6.23 3.61
C ASP A 59 -67.75 -5.93 4.68
N ILE A 60 -68.20 -5.81 5.94
CA ILE A 60 -67.38 -5.87 7.16
C ILE A 60 -67.82 -7.12 7.95
N PRO A 61 -66.87 -7.88 8.52
CA PRO A 61 -67.05 -8.27 9.92
C PRO A 61 -65.84 -7.88 10.79
N LEU A 62 -66.15 -7.21 11.88
CA LEU A 62 -65.26 -6.84 12.96
C LEU A 62 -64.92 -8.08 13.80
N PHE A 63 -63.63 -8.44 13.93
CA PHE A 63 -63.18 -9.31 15.02
C PHE A 63 -61.85 -8.83 15.63
N LEU A 64 -61.92 -8.43 16.90
CA LEU A 64 -60.81 -7.93 17.69
C LEU A 64 -60.10 -9.09 18.41
N ARG A 65 -58.81 -9.34 18.13
CA ARG A 65 -57.83 -9.80 19.14
C ARG A 65 -56.39 -9.82 18.62
N GLY A 66 -55.45 -9.43 19.49
CA GLY A 66 -54.00 -9.52 19.26
C GLY A 66 -53.36 -8.16 19.08
N GLY A 67 -52.79 -7.61 20.16
CA GLY A 67 -52.19 -6.28 20.13
C GLY A 67 -50.88 -6.22 19.34
N GLN A 68 -50.72 -5.16 18.54
CA GLN A 68 -49.40 -4.70 18.10
C GLN A 68 -49.15 -3.28 18.62
N GLN A 69 -47.87 -3.00 18.90
CA GLN A 69 -47.45 -1.78 19.56
C GLN A 69 -47.72 -0.52 18.72
N ILE A 70 -48.05 0.56 19.42
CA ILE A 70 -48.24 1.89 18.85
C ILE A 70 -46.92 2.35 18.22
N GLN A 71 -46.86 2.40 16.89
CA GLN A 71 -45.77 3.05 16.17
C GLN A 71 -46.01 4.57 16.18
N SER A 72 -45.31 5.28 17.07
CA SER A 72 -45.35 6.74 17.12
C SER A 72 -44.68 7.34 15.88
N ARG A 73 -45.49 7.83 14.93
CA ARG A 73 -45.02 8.64 13.79
C ARG A 73 -44.51 10.01 14.28
N THR A 74 -43.25 10.10 14.66
CA THR A 74 -42.55 11.38 14.74
C THR A 74 -42.08 11.81 13.35
N ASN A 75 -42.67 12.88 12.82
CA ASN A 75 -42.32 13.45 11.53
C ASN A 75 -40.87 13.97 11.51
N LEU A 76 -39.94 13.18 10.98
CA LEU A 76 -38.62 13.67 10.59
C LEU A 76 -38.75 14.42 9.26
N ARG A 77 -38.57 15.75 9.33
CA ARG A 77 -38.47 16.61 8.13
C ARG A 77 -37.32 16.13 7.27
N THR A 78 -37.63 15.70 6.04
CA THR A 78 -36.63 15.43 5.02
C THR A 78 -36.00 16.75 4.57
N HIS A 79 -34.72 16.95 4.90
CA HIS A 79 -33.88 17.91 4.19
C HIS A 79 -33.28 17.19 2.96
N PRO A 80 -33.67 17.54 1.72
CA PRO A 80 -33.24 16.83 0.53
C PRO A 80 -31.95 17.45 -0.05
N ILE A 81 -30.90 17.56 0.76
CA ILE A 81 -29.56 18.02 0.33
C ILE A 81 -28.53 17.17 1.07
N LEU A 82 -27.47 16.74 0.38
CA LEU A 82 -26.42 15.80 0.85
C LEU A 82 -26.81 14.31 0.90
N ASN A 83 -27.34 13.77 -0.20
CA ASN A 83 -27.39 12.30 -0.40
C ASN A 83 -26.66 11.83 -1.67
N GLU A 84 -25.56 12.51 -2.03
CA GLU A 84 -24.47 11.91 -2.79
C GLU A 84 -23.30 11.63 -1.85
N SER A 85 -23.37 10.49 -1.16
CA SER A 85 -22.20 9.92 -0.48
C SER A 85 -21.14 9.61 -1.54
N SER A 86 -20.16 10.53 -1.67
CA SER A 86 -19.19 10.55 -2.77
C SER A 86 -18.56 9.19 -3.06
N LEU A 87 -18.26 8.92 -4.34
CA LEU A 87 -17.91 7.60 -4.88
C LEU A 87 -16.87 6.81 -4.05
N LEU A 88 -15.92 7.50 -3.42
CA LEU A 88 -14.89 6.93 -2.53
C LEU A 88 -15.46 6.23 -1.28
N PHE A 89 -16.63 6.63 -0.80
CA PHE A 89 -17.27 6.12 0.42
C PHE A 89 -18.20 4.93 0.17
N ASN A 90 -18.45 4.56 -1.10
CA ASN A 90 -19.32 3.42 -1.47
C ASN A 90 -18.55 2.23 -2.09
N VAL A 91 -17.21 2.33 -2.22
CA VAL A 91 -16.34 1.20 -2.63
C VAL A 91 -15.82 0.42 -1.43
N SER A 92 -15.38 -0.82 -1.64
CA SER A 92 -14.87 -1.68 -0.55
C SER A 92 -13.64 -1.06 0.15
N PRO A 93 -13.35 -1.43 1.43
CA PRO A 93 -12.22 -0.86 2.18
C PRO A 93 -10.87 -0.99 1.46
N PHE A 94 -10.65 -2.09 0.74
CA PHE A 94 -9.45 -2.29 -0.07
C PHE A 94 -9.30 -1.26 -1.19
N PHE A 95 -10.35 -1.04 -1.99
CA PHE A 95 -10.29 -0.05 -3.05
C PHE A 95 -10.19 1.37 -2.48
N ARG A 96 -10.95 1.66 -1.42
CA ARG A 96 -10.92 2.95 -0.72
C ARG A 96 -9.51 3.32 -0.26
N TYR A 97 -8.86 2.43 0.49
CA TYR A 97 -7.49 2.62 0.98
C TYR A 97 -6.52 2.92 -0.16
N ASN A 98 -6.54 2.10 -1.22
CA ASN A 98 -5.61 2.22 -2.33
C ASN A 98 -5.91 3.41 -3.25
N SER A 99 -7.19 3.82 -3.38
CA SER A 99 -7.56 5.08 -4.05
C SER A 99 -7.05 6.29 -3.29
N ILE A 100 -7.16 6.33 -1.96
CA ILE A 100 -6.61 7.42 -1.14
C ILE A 100 -5.09 7.47 -1.24
N LEU A 101 -4.41 6.33 -1.13
CA LEU A 101 -2.97 6.20 -1.32
C LEU A 101 -2.54 6.73 -2.70
N GLY A 102 -3.26 6.37 -3.76
CA GLY A 102 -3.02 6.81 -5.13
C GLY A 102 -3.25 8.30 -5.34
N LEU A 103 -4.34 8.85 -4.79
CA LEU A 103 -4.65 10.30 -4.86
C LEU A 103 -3.57 11.16 -4.19
N ILE A 104 -3.02 10.71 -3.05
CA ILE A 104 -1.96 11.46 -2.35
C ILE A 104 -0.63 11.37 -3.11
N ASN A 105 -0.29 10.22 -3.69
CA ASN A 105 0.88 10.09 -4.57
C ASN A 105 0.72 10.93 -5.86
N PHE A 106 -0.48 10.99 -6.43
CA PHE A 106 -0.79 11.84 -7.59
C PHE A 106 -0.70 13.34 -7.26
N LEU A 107 -1.18 13.75 -6.08
CA LEU A 107 -1.00 15.11 -5.57
C LEU A 107 0.50 15.44 -5.38
N GLY A 108 1.27 14.54 -4.78
CA GLY A 108 2.72 14.68 -4.63
C GLY A 108 3.43 14.82 -5.98
N MET A 109 3.01 14.06 -6.99
CA MET A 109 3.48 14.18 -8.37
C MET A 109 3.16 15.55 -8.98
N GLY A 110 1.93 16.04 -8.82
CA GLY A 110 1.55 17.39 -9.25
C GLY A 110 2.41 18.48 -8.62
N ILE A 111 2.66 18.39 -7.30
CA ILE A 111 3.53 19.33 -6.58
C ILE A 111 4.98 19.23 -7.07
N SER A 112 5.53 18.03 -7.28
CA SER A 112 6.88 17.87 -7.82
C SER A 112 7.03 18.41 -9.25
N LEU A 113 6.01 18.24 -10.10
CA LEU A 113 6.03 18.78 -11.46
C LEU A 113 5.90 20.32 -11.49
N ALA A 114 5.10 20.89 -10.59
CA ALA A 114 4.96 22.35 -10.44
C ALA A 114 6.18 23.00 -9.77
N PHE A 115 6.83 22.31 -8.84
CA PHE A 115 7.96 22.82 -8.06
C PHE A 115 9.15 21.83 -8.02
N PRO A 116 9.88 21.59 -9.14
CA PRO A 116 10.92 20.55 -9.23
C PRO A 116 12.10 20.68 -8.25
N ARG A 117 12.33 21.88 -7.70
CA ARG A 117 13.36 22.14 -6.68
C ARG A 117 12.90 21.86 -5.25
N MET A 118 11.60 21.65 -5.02
CA MET A 118 11.06 21.34 -3.70
C MET A 118 11.13 19.83 -3.47
N GLN A 119 11.95 19.41 -2.49
CA GLN A 119 12.14 17.98 -2.17
C GLN A 119 11.49 17.57 -0.83
N TYR A 120 11.05 18.53 -0.02
CA TYR A 120 10.59 18.27 1.35
C TYR A 120 9.28 17.46 1.42
N HIS A 121 8.40 17.57 0.41
CA HIS A 121 7.09 16.89 0.42
C HIS A 121 7.15 15.42 0.01
N LEU A 122 8.27 14.93 -0.53
CA LEU A 122 8.36 13.59 -1.12
C LEU A 122 8.11 12.49 -0.09
N ASP A 123 8.92 12.46 0.97
CA ASP A 123 8.81 11.46 2.03
C ASP A 123 7.53 11.68 2.86
N LEU A 124 7.13 12.95 3.05
CA LEU A 124 5.92 13.33 3.79
C LEU A 124 4.64 12.83 3.12
N LEU A 125 4.48 13.06 1.80
CA LEU A 125 3.29 12.60 1.07
C LEU A 125 3.40 11.12 0.69
N GLY A 126 4.58 10.62 0.30
CA GLY A 126 4.77 9.21 -0.05
C GLY A 126 4.53 8.27 1.13
N THR A 127 5.19 8.51 2.27
CA THR A 127 5.04 7.67 3.47
C THR A 127 3.82 8.06 4.29
N GLY A 128 3.50 9.35 4.41
CA GLY A 128 2.33 9.83 5.16
C GLY A 128 0.98 9.47 4.52
N ALA A 129 0.95 9.13 3.23
CA ALA A 129 -0.24 8.63 2.56
C ALA A 129 -0.83 7.38 3.23
N PHE A 130 -0.02 6.53 3.85
CA PHE A 130 -0.48 5.34 4.57
C PHE A 130 -1.33 5.68 5.80
N ALA A 131 -0.90 6.66 6.61
CA ALA A 131 -1.67 7.13 7.76
C ALA A 131 -3.02 7.69 7.31
N LEU A 132 -3.03 8.58 6.31
CA LEU A 132 -4.28 9.19 5.84
C LEU A 132 -5.20 8.16 5.15
N ALA A 133 -4.66 7.22 4.37
CA ALA A 133 -5.41 6.12 3.79
C ALA A 133 -6.04 5.21 4.87
N SER A 134 -5.30 4.88 5.94
CA SER A 134 -5.84 4.06 7.03
C SER A 134 -6.93 4.78 7.82
N ILE A 135 -6.68 6.02 8.25
CA ILE A 135 -7.63 6.86 9.01
C ILE A 135 -8.93 7.04 8.22
N LEU A 136 -8.84 7.53 6.97
CA LEU A 136 -10.03 7.82 6.17
C LEU A 136 -10.78 6.54 5.78
N THR A 137 -10.10 5.42 5.52
CA THR A 137 -10.78 4.14 5.21
C THR A 137 -11.58 3.61 6.40
N VAL A 138 -11.06 3.77 7.61
CA VAL A 138 -11.72 3.35 8.84
C VAL A 138 -12.85 4.30 9.25
N TRP A 139 -12.65 5.62 9.17
CA TRP A 139 -13.66 6.62 9.52
C TRP A 139 -14.86 6.62 8.55
N SER A 140 -14.67 6.15 7.32
CA SER A 140 -15.72 6.05 6.31
C SER A 140 -16.53 4.75 6.34
N ALA A 141 -16.27 3.85 7.31
CA ALA A 141 -17.27 2.86 7.67
C ALA A 141 -18.45 3.57 8.35
N ALA A 142 -19.70 3.11 8.14
CA ALA A 142 -20.89 3.68 8.77
C ALA A 142 -21.03 3.33 10.27
N TYR A 143 -19.89 3.14 10.94
CA TYR A 143 -19.70 2.60 12.28
C TYR A 143 -18.65 3.45 12.98
N THR A 144 -18.73 3.59 14.31
CA THR A 144 -17.67 4.28 15.05
C THR A 144 -16.40 3.41 15.06
N PHE A 145 -15.25 4.03 15.35
CA PHE A 145 -13.99 3.27 15.49
C PHE A 145 -14.10 2.13 16.51
N ALA A 146 -14.87 2.33 17.57
CA ALA A 146 -15.07 1.36 18.65
C ALA A 146 -15.87 0.12 18.21
N ASP A 147 -16.76 0.26 17.22
CA ASP A 147 -17.60 -0.82 16.69
C ASP A 147 -16.83 -1.76 15.73
N LEU A 148 -15.65 -1.33 15.26
CA LEU A 148 -14.82 -2.16 14.38
C LEU A 148 -14.18 -3.31 15.17
N PRO A 149 -13.98 -4.49 14.54
CA PRO A 149 -13.17 -5.57 15.10
C PRO A 149 -11.83 -5.06 15.63
N LEU A 150 -11.46 -5.40 16.87
CA LEU A 150 -10.23 -4.94 17.53
C LEU A 150 -8.97 -5.10 16.68
N ARG A 151 -8.89 -6.17 15.89
CA ARG A 151 -7.82 -6.43 14.92
C ARG A 151 -7.70 -5.33 13.84
N MET A 152 -8.82 -4.82 13.32
CA MET A 152 -8.83 -3.70 12.37
C MET A 152 -8.39 -2.42 13.07
N GLN A 153 -8.91 -2.14 14.26
CA GLN A 153 -8.51 -0.99 15.08
C GLN A 153 -6.98 -0.97 15.30
N VAL A 154 -6.44 -2.04 15.88
CA VAL A 154 -5.00 -2.19 16.19
C VAL A 154 -4.15 -2.16 14.93
N SER A 155 -4.57 -2.83 13.84
CA SER A 155 -3.82 -2.81 12.59
C SER A 155 -3.79 -1.43 11.93
N SER A 156 -4.88 -0.66 12.00
CA SER A 156 -4.92 0.72 11.50
C SER A 156 -4.05 1.64 12.36
N VAL A 157 -4.16 1.54 13.69
CA VAL A 157 -3.30 2.30 14.62
C VAL A 157 -1.82 1.98 14.40
N ALA A 158 -1.46 0.71 14.18
CA ALA A 158 -0.11 0.29 13.84
C ALA A 158 0.41 0.94 12.55
N VAL A 159 -0.38 0.94 11.47
CA VAL A 159 -0.03 1.61 10.20
C VAL A 159 0.11 3.12 10.39
N VAL A 160 -0.79 3.76 11.13
CA VAL A 160 -0.74 5.20 11.42
C VAL A 160 0.50 5.55 12.23
N ILE A 161 0.79 4.83 13.32
CA ILE A 161 1.97 5.06 14.16
C ILE A 161 3.25 4.93 13.34
N TRP A 162 3.41 3.85 12.57
CA TRP A 162 4.58 3.66 11.72
C TRP A 162 4.72 4.76 10.66
N SER A 163 3.63 5.05 9.94
CA SER A 163 3.60 6.04 8.85
C SER A 163 3.90 7.46 9.35
N VAL A 164 3.27 7.90 10.43
CA VAL A 164 3.52 9.23 11.05
C VAL A 164 4.95 9.32 11.57
N LYS A 165 5.44 8.29 12.27
CA LYS A 165 6.82 8.24 12.79
C LYS A 165 7.84 8.31 11.65
N LEU A 166 7.68 7.49 10.61
CA LEU A 166 8.64 7.41 9.51
C LEU A 166 8.57 8.68 8.63
N ALA A 167 7.39 9.11 8.21
CA ALA A 167 7.22 10.35 7.45
C ALA A 167 7.74 11.58 8.21
N GLY A 168 7.45 11.68 9.51
CA GLY A 168 7.93 12.76 10.37
C GLY A 168 9.46 12.78 10.53
N PHE A 169 10.09 11.63 10.76
CA PHE A 169 11.55 11.53 10.84
C PHE A 169 12.23 11.87 9.50
N LEU A 170 11.71 11.35 8.39
CA LEU A 170 12.24 11.62 7.05
C LEU A 170 12.09 13.09 6.66
N PHE A 171 10.93 13.71 6.95
CA PHE A 171 10.68 15.13 6.75
C PHE A 171 11.63 16.01 7.59
N PHE A 172 11.74 15.72 8.90
CA PHE A 172 12.69 16.41 9.78
C PHE A 172 14.13 16.32 9.24
N ARG A 173 14.57 15.13 8.81
CA ARG A 173 15.89 14.92 8.21
C ARG A 173 16.07 15.74 6.93
N ALA A 174 15.05 15.80 6.05
CA ALA A 174 15.10 16.60 4.83
C ALA A 174 15.28 18.09 5.12
N CYS A 175 14.54 18.65 6.08
CA CYS A 175 14.68 20.04 6.52
C CYS A 175 16.08 20.38 7.07
N GLN A 176 16.78 19.40 7.67
CA GLN A 176 18.11 19.59 8.23
C GLN A 176 19.24 19.43 7.19
N VAL A 177 19.13 18.47 6.27
CA VAL A 177 20.17 18.18 5.26
C VAL A 177 20.08 19.10 4.03
N LYS A 178 18.89 19.70 3.79
CA LYS A 178 18.54 20.69 2.76
C LYS A 178 18.65 20.24 1.29
N ASP A 179 19.77 19.67 0.84
CA ASP A 179 20.00 19.34 -0.57
C ASP A 179 20.45 17.89 -0.79
N ASP A 180 19.59 17.04 -1.38
CA ASP A 180 20.03 15.79 -2.01
C ASP A 180 20.06 15.97 -3.55
N LYS A 181 21.27 16.19 -4.09
CA LYS A 181 21.53 16.36 -5.54
C LYS A 181 21.03 15.18 -6.39
N ARG A 182 20.94 13.97 -5.82
CA ARG A 182 20.39 12.79 -6.51
C ARG A 182 18.89 12.96 -6.76
N LEU A 183 18.15 13.44 -5.78
CA LEU A 183 16.72 13.73 -5.91
C LEU A 183 16.48 14.95 -6.81
N GLU A 184 17.32 15.98 -6.73
CA GLU A 184 17.28 17.13 -7.65
C GLU A 184 17.40 16.69 -9.10
N SER A 185 18.42 15.89 -9.44
CA SER A 185 18.62 15.41 -10.80
C SER A 185 17.45 14.54 -11.31
N LEU A 186 16.85 13.72 -10.44
CA LEU A 186 15.69 12.89 -10.79
C LEU A 186 14.44 13.75 -11.06
N LEU A 187 14.15 14.72 -10.18
CA LEU A 187 12.95 15.54 -10.26
C LEU A 187 13.04 16.67 -11.30
N SER A 188 14.25 17.07 -11.68
CA SER A 188 14.50 18.07 -12.73
C SER A 188 13.88 17.73 -14.09
N THR A 189 13.50 16.46 -14.31
CA THR A 189 12.83 16.00 -15.53
C THR A 189 11.42 15.49 -15.22
N ALA A 190 10.45 15.81 -16.09
CA ALA A 190 9.08 15.30 -15.93
C ALA A 190 9.01 13.76 -15.98
N PRO A 191 9.71 13.03 -16.87
CA PRO A 191 9.74 11.56 -16.83
C PRO A 191 10.35 11.00 -15.54
N GLY A 192 11.39 11.62 -14.99
CA GLY A 192 12.00 11.21 -13.72
C GLY A 192 11.05 11.41 -12.53
N THR A 193 10.36 12.55 -12.48
CA THR A 193 9.32 12.84 -11.49
C THR A 193 8.15 11.86 -11.57
N ILE A 194 7.62 11.59 -12.77
CA ILE A 194 6.53 10.62 -12.97
C ILE A 194 6.99 9.22 -12.53
N THR A 195 8.21 8.82 -12.91
CA THR A 195 8.78 7.52 -12.53
C THR A 195 8.92 7.39 -11.00
N PHE A 196 9.38 8.43 -10.31
CA PHE A 196 9.48 8.45 -8.84
C PHE A 196 8.12 8.21 -8.18
N TRP A 197 7.09 8.96 -8.57
CA TRP A 197 5.77 8.87 -7.93
C TRP A 197 4.99 7.62 -8.31
N VAL A 198 5.16 7.09 -9.53
CA VAL A 198 4.62 5.77 -9.91
C VAL A 198 5.27 4.66 -9.10
N LEU A 199 6.60 4.68 -8.92
CA LEU A 199 7.29 3.69 -8.08
C LEU A 199 6.92 3.83 -6.60
N SER A 200 6.75 5.05 -6.09
CA SER A 200 6.25 5.33 -4.74
C SER A 200 4.85 4.74 -4.52
N PHE A 201 3.92 4.95 -5.46
CA PHE A 201 2.60 4.34 -5.39
C PHE A 201 2.64 2.81 -5.50
N ILE A 202 3.40 2.23 -6.43
CA ILE A 202 3.51 0.77 -6.57
C ILE A 202 4.10 0.14 -5.30
N TRP A 203 5.18 0.72 -4.77
CA TRP A 203 5.77 0.27 -3.50
C TRP A 203 4.74 0.36 -2.37
N GLY A 204 4.01 1.47 -2.26
CA GLY A 204 3.01 1.66 -1.22
C GLY A 204 1.82 0.70 -1.32
N PHE A 205 1.31 0.49 -2.54
CA PHE A 205 0.24 -0.45 -2.85
C PHE A 205 0.64 -1.87 -2.46
N VAL A 206 1.79 -2.36 -2.95
CA VAL A 206 2.25 -3.73 -2.68
C VAL A 206 2.56 -3.91 -1.19
N SER A 207 3.23 -2.96 -0.54
CA SER A 207 3.58 -3.06 0.89
C SER A 207 2.34 -3.10 1.80
N SER A 208 1.29 -2.35 1.44
CA SER A 208 0.06 -2.25 2.25
C SER A 208 -0.98 -3.35 2.01
N LEU A 209 -0.73 -4.32 1.13
CA LEU A 209 -1.66 -5.43 0.86
C LEU A 209 -2.12 -6.18 2.13
N PRO A 210 -1.27 -6.54 3.11
CA PRO A 210 -1.72 -7.29 4.30
C PRO A 210 -2.72 -6.49 5.16
N HIS A 211 -2.58 -5.16 5.22
CA HIS A 211 -3.50 -4.28 5.91
C HIS A 211 -4.78 -4.04 5.09
N SER A 212 -4.65 -3.55 3.86
CA SER A 212 -5.79 -3.14 3.03
C SER A 212 -6.71 -4.31 2.67
N LEU A 213 -6.17 -5.53 2.52
CA LEU A 213 -6.97 -6.76 2.39
C LEU A 213 -7.54 -7.22 3.73
N GLY A 214 -6.80 -7.06 4.83
CA GLY A 214 -7.24 -7.35 6.20
C GLY A 214 -8.45 -6.52 6.66
N LEU A 215 -8.62 -5.32 6.11
CA LEU A 215 -9.81 -4.47 6.31
C LEU A 215 -11.07 -4.96 5.56
N THR A 216 -10.98 -5.93 4.65
CA THR A 216 -12.13 -6.42 3.86
C THR A 216 -12.99 -7.49 4.55
N SER A 217 -12.62 -7.89 5.76
CA SER A 217 -13.33 -8.93 6.53
C SER A 217 -13.48 -8.52 7.99
N SER A 218 -14.69 -8.67 8.54
CA SER A 218 -14.96 -8.44 9.96
C SER A 218 -14.46 -9.57 10.86
N LEU A 219 -14.04 -10.71 10.30
CA LEU A 219 -13.62 -11.90 11.05
C LEU A 219 -12.47 -11.61 12.03
N MET A 220 -12.74 -11.71 13.33
CA MET A 220 -11.72 -11.52 14.37
C MET A 220 -10.67 -12.64 14.36
N GLY A 221 -11.13 -13.88 14.36
CA GLY A 221 -10.28 -15.06 14.56
C GLY A 221 -9.69 -15.14 15.98
N PRO A 222 -8.77 -16.08 16.23
CA PRO A 222 -8.13 -16.26 17.53
C PRO A 222 -7.24 -15.08 17.93
N ASN A 223 -7.38 -14.61 19.18
CA ASN A 223 -6.61 -13.46 19.72
C ASN A 223 -5.08 -13.64 19.68
N ILE A 224 -4.58 -14.88 19.59
CA ILE A 224 -3.13 -15.17 19.49
C ILE A 224 -2.48 -14.51 18.26
N TYR A 225 -3.20 -14.41 17.13
CA TYR A 225 -2.70 -13.73 15.93
C TYR A 225 -2.52 -12.22 16.16
N LEU A 226 -3.48 -11.61 16.86
CA LEU A 226 -3.40 -10.20 17.24
C LEU A 226 -2.25 -9.94 18.21
N LEU A 227 -2.07 -10.81 19.22
CA LEU A 227 -0.98 -10.71 20.19
C LEU A 227 0.41 -10.87 19.54
N LEU A 228 0.63 -11.97 18.80
CA LEU A 228 1.90 -12.23 18.13
C LEU A 228 2.22 -11.15 17.09
N GLY A 229 1.23 -10.75 16.27
CA GLY A 229 1.38 -9.68 15.30
C GLY A 229 1.74 -8.34 15.95
N SER A 230 1.16 -8.03 17.11
CA SER A 230 1.50 -6.82 17.89
C SER A 230 2.92 -6.85 18.46
N ILE A 231 3.37 -8.00 18.96
CA ILE A 231 4.75 -8.17 19.46
C ILE A 231 5.77 -8.02 18.32
N ILE A 232 5.51 -8.65 17.17
CA ILE A 232 6.36 -8.56 15.98
C ILE A 232 6.39 -7.11 15.46
N PHE A 233 5.24 -6.45 15.34
CA PHE A 233 5.14 -5.05 14.93
C PHE A 233 5.89 -4.12 15.88
N ALA A 234 5.71 -4.25 17.19
CA ALA A 234 6.38 -3.42 18.19
C ALA A 234 7.91 -3.62 18.14
N THR A 235 8.36 -4.87 17.99
CA THR A 235 9.79 -5.20 17.82
C THR A 235 10.36 -4.55 16.55
N GLY A 236 9.65 -4.62 15.42
CA GLY A 236 10.05 -3.98 14.18
C GLY A 236 10.10 -2.45 14.29
N LEU A 237 9.09 -1.84 14.89
CA LEU A 237 8.99 -0.39 15.10
C LEU A 237 10.10 0.13 16.02
N LEU A 238 10.40 -0.58 17.11
CA LEU A 238 11.51 -0.26 18.01
C LEU A 238 12.86 -0.40 17.30
N THR A 239 13.05 -1.48 16.52
CA THR A 239 14.30 -1.72 15.77
C THR A 239 14.53 -0.63 14.73
N GLU A 240 13.52 -0.32 13.90
CA GLU A 240 13.60 0.72 12.87
C GLU A 240 13.87 2.10 13.47
N SER A 241 13.10 2.49 14.48
CA SER A 241 13.22 3.81 15.13
C SER A 241 14.56 3.96 15.87
N THR A 242 15.03 2.91 16.54
CA THR A 242 16.33 2.92 17.24
C THR A 242 17.49 2.99 16.25
N ALA A 243 17.44 2.23 15.16
CA ALA A 243 18.45 2.24 14.11
C ALA A 243 18.57 3.62 13.45
N ASP A 244 17.43 4.21 13.05
CA ASP A 244 17.39 5.54 12.44
C ASP A 244 17.92 6.63 13.40
N PHE A 245 17.52 6.59 14.68
CA PHE A 245 18.01 7.52 15.71
C PHE A 245 19.52 7.36 15.96
N GLN A 246 20.02 6.13 16.11
CA GLN A 246 21.45 5.85 16.29
C GLN A 246 22.27 6.38 15.12
N LYS A 247 21.84 6.14 13.88
CA LYS A 247 22.54 6.62 12.67
C LYS A 247 22.51 8.13 12.55
N TRP A 248 21.38 8.76 12.86
CA TRP A 248 21.26 10.22 12.89
C TRP A 248 22.23 10.83 13.91
N MET A 249 22.14 10.42 15.17
CA MET A 249 23.00 10.94 16.25
C MET A 249 24.49 10.66 16.01
N TRP A 250 24.82 9.51 15.42
CA TRP A 250 26.20 9.19 15.04
C TRP A 250 26.74 10.15 13.98
N LYS A 251 25.98 10.41 12.91
CA LYS A 251 26.42 11.31 11.82
C LYS A 251 26.61 12.76 12.28
N GLN A 252 25.86 13.21 13.29
CA GLN A 252 26.03 14.53 13.90
C GLN A 252 27.30 14.61 14.76
N ARG A 253 27.64 13.55 15.51
CA ARG A 253 28.85 13.51 16.37
C ARG A 253 30.13 13.14 15.63
N HIS A 254 30.02 12.37 14.55
CA HIS A 254 31.15 11.89 13.76
C HIS A 254 30.94 12.22 12.27
N PRO A 255 31.06 13.52 11.89
CA PRO A 255 31.03 13.93 10.48
C PRO A 255 32.03 13.11 9.66
N GLY A 256 31.61 12.70 8.46
CA GLY A 256 32.49 11.93 7.57
C GLY A 256 32.76 10.47 7.95
N LYS A 257 32.27 9.93 9.07
CA LYS A 257 32.44 8.50 9.42
C LYS A 257 31.20 7.66 9.13
N PHE A 258 31.34 6.39 8.75
CA PHE A 258 30.23 5.43 8.72
C PHE A 258 29.79 5.07 10.15
N CYS A 259 28.58 4.53 10.31
CA CYS A 259 28.03 4.16 11.62
C CYS A 259 28.09 2.63 11.76
N ASN A 260 28.78 2.16 12.80
CA ASN A 260 29.02 0.76 13.12
C ASN A 260 28.75 0.47 14.61
N ALA A 261 27.81 1.20 15.21
CA ALA A 261 27.54 1.17 16.65
C ALA A 261 26.06 0.87 16.94
N GLY A 262 25.78 0.22 18.07
CA GLY A 262 24.43 -0.18 18.46
C GLY A 262 23.87 -1.24 17.51
N LEU A 263 22.67 -1.03 16.97
CA LEU A 263 22.07 -1.98 16.02
C LEU A 263 22.87 -2.09 14.72
N TRP A 264 23.66 -1.05 14.38
CA TRP A 264 24.52 -1.06 13.19
C TRP A 264 25.77 -1.93 13.37
N SER A 265 26.16 -2.33 14.59
CA SER A 265 27.30 -3.26 14.78
C SER A 265 26.91 -4.73 14.56
N ILE A 266 25.61 -5.03 14.50
CA ILE A 266 25.09 -6.40 14.39
C ILE A 266 24.28 -6.66 13.11
N SER A 267 23.97 -5.60 12.35
CA SER A 267 23.36 -5.65 11.01
C SER A 267 23.82 -4.42 10.24
N GLN A 268 24.09 -4.55 8.94
CA GLN A 268 24.41 -3.39 8.09
C GLN A 268 23.17 -2.53 7.79
N HIS A 269 21.96 -3.11 7.87
CA HIS A 269 20.68 -2.45 7.57
C HIS A 269 19.57 -2.80 8.59
N PRO A 270 19.76 -2.50 9.89
CA PRO A 270 18.81 -2.87 10.95
C PRO A 270 17.46 -2.17 10.78
N ASN A 271 17.43 -0.97 10.19
CA ASN A 271 16.17 -0.27 9.91
C ASN A 271 15.33 -0.95 8.81
N PHE A 272 15.96 -1.50 7.77
CA PHE A 272 15.27 -2.31 6.76
C PHE A 272 14.69 -3.60 7.37
N PHE A 273 15.46 -4.27 8.24
CA PHE A 273 14.95 -5.45 8.97
C PHE A 273 13.76 -5.09 9.87
N GLY A 274 13.83 -3.97 10.60
CA GLY A 274 12.70 -3.45 11.37
C GLY A 274 11.45 -3.19 10.52
N ASN A 275 11.62 -2.64 9.30
CA ASN A 275 10.52 -2.42 8.37
C ASN A 275 9.87 -3.73 7.88
N VAL A 276 10.66 -4.76 7.57
CA VAL A 276 10.13 -6.11 7.25
C VAL A 276 9.33 -6.69 8.41
N LEU A 277 9.84 -6.55 9.65
CA LEU A 277 9.12 -6.99 10.86
C LEU A 277 7.81 -6.22 11.06
N ILE A 278 7.77 -4.90 10.85
CA ILE A 278 6.54 -4.10 10.90
C ILE A 278 5.44 -4.69 10.01
N TRP A 279 5.75 -4.93 8.73
CA TRP A 279 4.78 -5.45 7.78
C TRP A 279 4.43 -6.93 8.02
N THR A 280 5.37 -7.73 8.51
CA THR A 280 5.11 -9.11 8.96
C THR A 280 4.17 -9.10 10.18
N GLY A 281 4.36 -8.21 11.14
CA GLY A 281 3.47 -8.04 12.29
C GLY A 281 2.05 -7.68 11.86
N ILE A 282 1.90 -6.71 10.96
CA ILE A 282 0.62 -6.31 10.36
C ILE A 282 -0.04 -7.48 9.61
N ALA A 283 0.74 -8.30 8.89
CA ALA A 283 0.22 -9.48 8.20
C ALA A 283 -0.25 -10.56 9.19
N VAL A 284 0.51 -10.80 10.27
CA VAL A 284 0.15 -11.77 11.33
C VAL A 284 -1.09 -11.31 12.09
N MET A 285 -1.22 -10.03 12.44
CA MET A 285 -2.46 -9.47 13.02
C MET A 285 -3.66 -9.79 12.13
N ASN A 286 -3.53 -9.57 10.81
CA ASN A 286 -4.62 -9.74 9.85
C ASN A 286 -4.77 -11.18 9.33
N ALA A 287 -3.96 -12.14 9.78
CA ALA A 287 -3.97 -13.51 9.27
C ALA A 287 -5.38 -14.16 9.25
N PRO A 288 -6.26 -13.99 10.26
CA PRO A 288 -7.63 -14.51 10.19
C PRO A 288 -8.52 -13.86 9.11
N ALA A 289 -8.30 -12.58 8.78
CA ALA A 289 -9.03 -11.90 7.71
C ALA A 289 -8.48 -12.27 6.32
N LEU A 290 -7.18 -12.58 6.24
CA LEU A 290 -6.52 -13.01 5.01
C LEU A 290 -6.85 -14.47 4.67
N ILE A 291 -6.75 -15.36 5.66
CA ILE A 291 -7.06 -16.79 5.57
C ILE A 291 -8.54 -17.01 5.94
N GLN A 292 -9.44 -16.95 4.95
CA GLN A 292 -10.86 -17.18 5.21
C GLN A 292 -11.12 -18.66 5.56
N PRO A 293 -11.93 -18.95 6.60
CA PRO A 293 -12.51 -20.27 6.79
C PRO A 293 -13.31 -20.69 5.56
N ILE A 294 -13.08 -21.91 5.08
CA ILE A 294 -13.78 -22.45 3.92
C ILE A 294 -14.93 -23.31 4.45
N ALA A 295 -16.15 -22.87 4.20
CA ALA A 295 -17.34 -23.70 4.33
C ALA A 295 -17.69 -24.28 2.96
N PHE A 296 -17.97 -25.58 2.92
CA PHE A 296 -18.49 -26.24 1.72
C PHE A 296 -19.95 -26.62 1.96
N ASP A 297 -20.79 -26.38 0.97
CA ASP A 297 -22.08 -27.06 0.87
C ASP A 297 -21.81 -28.51 0.41
N ASP A 298 -22.38 -29.50 1.09
CA ASP A 298 -22.20 -30.91 0.75
C ASP A 298 -22.61 -31.21 -0.70
N SER A 299 -23.65 -30.53 -1.19
CA SER A 299 -24.15 -30.64 -2.57
C SER A 299 -23.24 -30.01 -3.64
N SER A 300 -22.25 -29.20 -3.25
CA SER A 300 -21.44 -28.45 -4.21
C SER A 300 -20.46 -29.36 -5.00
N SER A 301 -20.35 -29.08 -6.31
CA SER A 301 -19.50 -29.87 -7.21
C SER A 301 -18.01 -29.78 -6.83
N ILE A 302 -17.21 -30.77 -7.23
CA ILE A 302 -15.75 -30.77 -7.03
C ILE A 302 -15.11 -29.50 -7.63
N VAL A 303 -15.60 -29.04 -8.79
CA VAL A 303 -15.14 -27.79 -9.42
C VAL A 303 -15.48 -26.57 -8.56
N THR A 304 -16.70 -26.49 -8.02
CA THR A 304 -17.14 -25.42 -7.11
C THR A 304 -16.29 -25.39 -5.84
N LYS A 305 -16.02 -26.57 -5.25
CA LYS A 305 -15.16 -26.72 -4.07
C LYS A 305 -13.73 -26.23 -4.38
N ALA A 306 -13.13 -26.67 -5.50
CA ALA A 306 -11.80 -26.24 -5.93
C ALA A 306 -11.69 -24.73 -6.21
N VAL A 307 -12.65 -24.15 -6.94
CA VAL A 307 -12.71 -22.70 -7.20
C VAL A 307 -12.83 -21.91 -5.89
N THR A 308 -13.65 -22.39 -4.94
CA THR A 308 -13.81 -21.75 -3.62
C THR A 308 -12.51 -21.76 -2.82
N VAL A 309 -11.76 -22.88 -2.83
CA VAL A 309 -10.42 -22.97 -2.21
C VAL A 309 -9.48 -21.94 -2.82
N VAL A 310 -9.29 -21.94 -4.14
CA VAL A 310 -8.39 -21.00 -4.84
C VAL A 310 -8.78 -19.54 -4.55
N TRP A 311 -10.08 -19.23 -4.60
CA TRP A 311 -10.59 -17.90 -4.31
C TRP A 311 -10.34 -17.50 -2.85
N SER A 312 -10.52 -18.39 -1.88
CA SER A 312 -10.28 -18.11 -0.45
C SER A 312 -8.81 -17.77 -0.15
N LEU A 313 -7.88 -18.46 -0.81
CA LEU A 313 -6.43 -18.30 -0.62
C LEU A 313 -5.87 -17.00 -1.22
N ARG A 314 -6.58 -16.36 -2.16
CA ARG A 314 -6.07 -15.19 -2.91
C ARG A 314 -5.55 -14.05 -2.02
N ARG A 315 -6.21 -13.77 -0.88
CA ARG A 315 -5.78 -12.71 0.05
C ARG A 315 -4.52 -13.09 0.81
N ALA A 316 -4.41 -14.34 1.26
CA ALA A 316 -3.19 -14.85 1.88
C ALA A 316 -2.02 -14.84 0.88
N ILE A 317 -2.24 -15.28 -0.37
CA ILE A 317 -1.23 -15.22 -1.44
C ILE A 317 -0.77 -13.79 -1.70
N MET A 318 -1.69 -12.83 -1.86
CA MET A 318 -1.33 -11.41 -2.05
C MET A 318 -0.57 -10.82 -0.86
N ALA A 319 -0.94 -11.17 0.37
CA ALA A 319 -0.22 -10.73 1.56
C ALA A 319 1.18 -11.37 1.68
N LEU A 320 1.36 -12.63 1.29
CA LEU A 320 2.68 -13.27 1.24
C LEU A 320 3.56 -12.68 0.13
N LEU A 321 3.00 -12.41 -1.06
CA LEU A 321 3.70 -11.72 -2.14
C LEU A 321 4.16 -10.32 -1.74
N SER A 322 3.39 -9.62 -0.90
CA SER A 322 3.80 -8.35 -0.28
C SER A 322 5.04 -8.49 0.61
N LEU A 323 5.06 -9.48 1.51
CA LEU A 323 6.21 -9.74 2.38
C LEU A 323 7.44 -10.19 1.58
N MET A 324 7.25 -11.03 0.55
CA MET A 324 8.32 -11.40 -0.37
C MET A 324 8.86 -10.19 -1.14
N PHE A 325 7.98 -9.32 -1.66
CA PHE A 325 8.37 -8.08 -2.31
C PHE A 325 9.21 -7.20 -1.39
N LEU A 326 8.77 -6.96 -0.16
CA LEU A 326 9.51 -6.17 0.83
C LEU A 326 10.88 -6.77 1.13
N TRP A 327 10.95 -8.09 1.33
CA TRP A 327 12.21 -8.81 1.55
C TRP A 327 13.18 -8.62 0.38
N PHE A 328 12.75 -8.92 -0.86
CA PHE A 328 13.60 -8.77 -2.04
C PHE A 328 13.97 -7.31 -2.33
N PHE A 329 13.05 -6.37 -2.10
CA PHE A 329 13.29 -4.94 -2.27
C PHE A 329 14.38 -4.44 -1.32
N PHE A 330 14.24 -4.70 -0.01
CA PHE A 330 15.24 -4.27 0.97
C PHE A 330 16.56 -5.02 0.84
N ASN A 331 16.54 -6.32 0.52
CA ASN A 331 17.76 -7.08 0.26
C ASN A 331 18.50 -6.55 -0.98
N GLY A 332 17.78 -6.27 -2.06
CA GLY A 332 18.34 -5.65 -3.27
C GLY A 332 18.85 -4.22 -3.03
N GLN A 333 18.21 -3.43 -2.15
CA GLN A 333 18.72 -2.13 -1.72
C GLN A 333 20.00 -2.26 -0.89
N ALA A 334 20.05 -3.21 0.05
CA ALA A 334 21.20 -3.46 0.90
C ALA A 334 22.41 -4.00 0.10
N GLN A 335 22.18 -4.80 -0.94
CA GLN A 335 23.23 -5.24 -1.88
C GLN A 335 23.67 -4.16 -2.88
N GLY A 336 22.96 -3.03 -2.98
CA GLY A 336 23.23 -2.00 -3.99
C GLY A 336 22.80 -2.37 -5.41
N VAL A 337 21.96 -3.41 -5.56
CA VAL A 337 21.28 -3.78 -6.82
C VAL A 337 20.15 -2.79 -7.11
N ILE A 338 19.47 -2.30 -6.07
CA ILE A 338 18.36 -1.34 -6.16
C ILE A 338 18.78 -0.01 -5.55
N GLY A 339 18.86 1.03 -6.39
CA GLY A 339 19.29 2.37 -5.98
C GLY A 339 20.81 2.50 -5.77
N SER A 340 21.25 3.71 -5.41
CA SER A 340 22.69 4.06 -5.37
C SER A 340 23.29 4.16 -3.97
N GLY A 341 22.54 3.85 -2.90
CA GLY A 341 22.98 4.10 -1.51
C GLY A 341 24.28 3.40 -1.11
N VAL A 342 24.47 2.15 -1.55
CA VAL A 342 25.70 1.37 -1.32
C VAL A 342 26.86 1.92 -2.15
N GLN A 343 26.61 2.24 -3.42
CA GLN A 343 27.62 2.85 -4.31
C GLN A 343 28.10 4.21 -3.76
N GLU A 344 27.19 5.01 -3.21
CA GLU A 344 27.50 6.27 -2.54
C GLU A 344 28.25 6.09 -1.22
N SER A 345 28.05 4.96 -0.52
CA SER A 345 28.80 4.62 0.69
C SER A 345 30.22 4.14 0.34
N LEU A 346 30.36 3.29 -0.69
CA LEU A 346 31.65 2.87 -1.26
C LEU A 346 32.48 4.05 -1.77
N LYS A 347 31.87 5.03 -2.46
CA LYS A 347 32.57 6.27 -2.87
C LYS A 347 33.09 7.13 -1.71
N ARG A 348 32.54 6.99 -0.50
CA ARG A 348 32.89 7.80 0.67
C ARG A 348 33.82 7.08 1.65
N TYR A 349 33.69 5.76 1.74
CA TYR A 349 34.32 4.94 2.77
C TYR A 349 35.09 3.74 2.20
N GLY A 350 35.07 3.52 0.89
CA GLY A 350 35.67 2.33 0.26
C GLY A 350 37.19 2.21 0.46
N ASP A 351 37.89 3.32 0.67
CA ASP A 351 39.34 3.32 0.95
C ASP A 351 39.66 3.15 2.44
N ASP A 352 38.66 3.13 3.34
CA ASP A 352 38.83 2.90 4.78
C ASP A 352 38.80 1.39 5.07
N SER A 353 39.91 0.85 5.59
CA SER A 353 40.03 -0.57 5.94
C SER A 353 39.00 -1.01 6.99
N ASN A 354 38.59 -0.12 7.91
CA ASN A 354 37.57 -0.41 8.90
C ASN A 354 36.17 -0.54 8.27
N TYR A 355 35.93 0.16 7.16
CA TYR A 355 34.66 0.05 6.44
C TYR A 355 34.59 -1.24 5.63
N GLN A 356 35.70 -1.68 5.04
CA GLN A 356 35.77 -2.98 4.36
C GLN A 356 35.57 -4.13 5.36
N ASP A 357 36.33 -4.14 6.48
CA ASP A 357 36.15 -5.12 7.55
C ASP A 357 34.71 -5.14 8.09
N TYR A 358 34.08 -3.97 8.25
CA TYR A 358 32.66 -3.86 8.63
C TYR A 358 31.71 -4.48 7.60
N VAL A 359 31.93 -4.25 6.30
CA VAL A 359 31.08 -4.82 5.23
C VAL A 359 31.26 -6.33 5.10
N ASP A 360 32.45 -6.85 5.38
CA ASP A 360 32.76 -8.28 5.32
C ASP A 360 32.31 -9.06 6.57
N THR A 361 32.33 -8.44 7.76
CA THR A 361 32.05 -9.11 9.05
C THR A 361 30.62 -8.95 9.55
N VAL A 362 29.97 -7.81 9.33
CA VAL A 362 28.62 -7.54 9.85
C VAL A 362 27.57 -8.06 8.86
N PRO A 363 26.55 -8.85 9.29
CA PRO A 363 25.58 -9.41 8.36
C PRO A 363 24.70 -8.32 7.72
N LEU A 364 24.29 -8.55 6.48
CA LEU A 364 23.70 -7.50 5.64
C LEU A 364 22.34 -6.96 6.16
N LEU A 365 21.45 -7.83 6.61
CA LEU A 365 20.06 -7.48 6.92
C LEU A 365 19.59 -8.08 8.25
N VAL A 366 19.56 -9.41 8.36
CA VAL A 366 19.19 -10.12 9.60
C VAL A 366 20.30 -9.92 10.64
N PRO A 367 20.00 -9.40 11.85
CA PRO A 367 21.02 -9.19 12.86
C PRO A 367 21.63 -10.49 13.38
N ASP A 368 22.94 -10.54 13.53
CA ASP A 368 23.61 -11.63 14.26
C ASP A 368 23.83 -11.24 15.72
N LEU A 369 22.99 -11.79 16.59
CA LEU A 369 23.05 -11.53 18.03
C LEU A 369 24.29 -12.14 18.69
N ARG A 370 24.98 -13.10 18.05
CA ARG A 370 26.21 -13.70 18.60
C ARG A 370 27.33 -12.67 18.78
N ILE A 371 27.36 -11.67 17.90
CA ILE A 371 28.29 -10.52 17.95
C ILE A 371 28.16 -9.72 19.27
N LEU A 372 26.99 -9.75 19.93
CA LEU A 372 26.81 -9.09 21.25
C LEU A 372 27.46 -9.86 22.41
N PHE A 373 27.68 -11.17 22.22
CA PHE A 373 28.22 -12.07 23.24
C PHE A 373 29.71 -12.39 23.00
N ASP A 374 30.17 -12.32 21.74
CA ASP A 374 31.60 -12.30 21.36
C ASP A 374 32.25 -10.95 21.74
N LYS A 375 32.44 -10.73 23.05
CA LYS A 375 33.36 -9.71 23.53
C LYS A 375 34.80 -10.17 23.27
N ARG A 376 35.43 -9.59 22.25
CA ARG A 376 36.90 -9.50 22.16
C ARG A 376 37.44 -8.50 23.18
#